data_AF-A0A363SFX9-F1
#
_entry.id   AF-A0A363SFX9-F1
#
_cell.length_a   1.000
_cell.length_b   1.000
_cell.length_c   1.000
_cell.angle_alpha   90.00
_cell.angle_beta   90.00
_cell.angle_gamma   90.00
#
_symmetry.space_group_name_H-M   'P 1'
#
loop_
_entity.id
_entity.type
_entity.pdbx_description
1 polymer ?
#
loop_
_entity_poly.entity_id
_entity_poly.type
_entity_poly.pdbx_seq_one_letter_code
_entity_poly.pdbx_strand_id
1 'polypeptide(L)'
;MDDEEFSDRKYLKRRDRGNEHGWQFQFERNPIPESEYFSDKKYGSKALSYQAARDYRDAFLKSAFDLGILDPNATSLRHSIPLILALSPRNTSGIVGVSREHRERKDRRSPEVNWVANYQDETGKNKQKSFPITRLGEKEALLRAVTFRRDFVLRVAESTTSSIKREYIDKHLQGLESLLEYIAALEDAADVFFFLGTINNPSLSSTTKQEMLNVRIGQQRFRKLVLDMWSHKCAITGAAQFITASHIKPWSVSDNSERLDPFNGLALSPVYDKAFDVGLISFDDEGKILISKRLAKDAVLLGISGQERIRELNFIHKKYLSYHRQRVFRPNE
;
A
#
# COMPACT_ATOMS: atom_id res chain seq x y z
N MET A 1 -16.84 23.02 38.69
CA MET A 1 -16.96 24.28 37.91
C MET A 1 -15.54 24.66 37.44
N ASP A 2 -14.75 23.70 36.93
CA ASP A 2 -13.28 23.84 36.81
C ASP A 2 -12.73 23.36 35.44
N ASP A 3 -13.59 22.96 34.51
CA ASP A 3 -13.16 22.27 33.27
C ASP A 3 -12.97 23.21 32.06
N GLU A 4 -13.35 24.48 32.14
CA GLU A 4 -13.11 25.48 31.08
C GLU A 4 -11.72 26.13 31.14
N GLU A 5 -11.04 26.12 32.30
CA GLU A 5 -9.78 26.85 32.50
C GLU A 5 -8.55 26.16 31.84
N PHE A 6 -8.66 24.87 31.50
CA PHE A 6 -7.57 24.05 30.96
C PHE A 6 -7.98 23.33 29.67
N SER A 7 -8.32 24.09 28.61
CA SER A 7 -8.90 23.56 27.37
C SER A 7 -7.90 22.86 26.43
N ASP A 8 -6.61 23.21 26.50
CA ASP A 8 -5.57 22.69 25.61
C ASP A 8 -4.71 21.60 26.27
N ARG A 9 -5.29 20.40 26.45
CA ARG A 9 -4.64 19.25 27.14
C ARG A 9 -3.94 18.27 26.19
N LYS A 10 -3.65 18.64 24.94
CA LYS A 10 -3.01 17.70 23.99
C LYS A 10 -1.64 17.28 24.53
N TYR A 11 -1.44 15.97 24.72
CA TYR A 11 -0.24 15.35 25.34
C TYR A 11 -0.02 15.64 26.83
N LEU A 12 -0.97 16.31 27.50
CA LEU A 12 -0.88 16.64 28.92
C LEU A 12 -1.96 15.86 29.68
N LYS A 13 -1.56 15.04 30.64
CA LYS A 13 -2.46 14.30 31.52
C LYS A 13 -2.32 14.80 32.95
N ARG A 14 -3.44 15.05 33.62
CA ARG A 14 -3.44 15.29 35.05
C ARG A 14 -3.16 13.98 35.79
N ARG A 15 -2.28 14.01 36.77
CA ARG A 15 -1.95 12.86 37.62
C ARG A 15 -2.10 13.27 39.08
N ASP A 16 -3.13 12.73 39.70
CA ASP A 16 -3.44 12.89 41.11
C ASP A 16 -3.49 11.49 41.74
N ARG A 17 -2.39 11.07 42.36
CA ARG A 17 -2.31 9.78 43.09
C ARG A 17 -1.71 9.99 44.48
N GLY A 18 -2.52 9.76 45.51
CA GLY A 18 -2.08 9.96 46.90
C GLY A 18 -1.65 11.41 47.14
N ASN A 19 -0.43 11.63 47.61
CA ASN A 19 0.15 12.97 47.84
C ASN A 19 0.84 13.57 46.59
N GLU A 20 0.80 12.89 45.44
CA GLU A 20 1.39 13.37 44.20
C GLU A 20 0.30 14.02 43.33
N HIS A 21 0.32 15.35 43.31
CA HIS A 21 -0.53 16.20 42.50
C HIS A 21 0.32 16.91 41.45
N GLY A 22 -0.02 16.78 40.17
CA GLY A 22 0.75 17.38 39.08
C GLY A 22 0.25 17.05 37.68
N TRP A 23 0.95 17.61 36.69
CA TRP A 23 0.70 17.38 35.27
C TRP A 23 1.81 16.55 34.66
N GLN A 24 1.47 15.61 33.78
CA GLN A 24 2.42 14.77 33.06
C GLN A 24 2.32 15.07 31.57
N PHE A 25 3.43 15.49 30.97
CA PHE A 25 3.61 15.46 29.53
C PHE A 25 3.97 14.04 29.10
N GLN A 26 3.30 13.53 28.06
CA GLN A 26 3.57 12.21 27.52
C GLN A 26 3.40 12.20 26.00
N PHE A 27 4.46 11.86 25.29
CA PHE A 27 4.52 11.80 23.84
C PHE A 27 5.10 10.43 23.42
N GLU A 28 4.26 9.55 22.88
CA GLU A 28 4.61 8.14 22.62
C GLU A 28 4.93 7.85 21.14
N ARG A 29 5.19 8.87 20.31
CA ARG A 29 5.46 8.64 18.88
C ARG A 29 6.93 8.31 18.63
N ASN A 30 7.19 7.22 17.92
CA ASN A 30 8.51 6.95 17.36
C ASN A 30 8.90 8.05 16.37
N PRO A 31 10.17 8.50 16.34
CA PRO A 31 11.34 7.89 17.00
C PRO A 31 11.68 8.40 18.41
N ILE A 32 10.91 9.31 19.01
CA ILE A 32 11.26 9.94 20.30
C ILE A 32 10.10 9.79 21.30
N PRO A 33 10.05 8.69 22.08
CA PRO A 33 9.17 8.63 23.24
C PRO A 33 9.70 9.56 24.35
N GLU A 34 8.89 10.52 24.78
CA GLU A 34 9.26 11.49 25.82
C GLU A 34 8.16 11.57 26.89
N SER A 35 8.55 11.67 28.17
CA SER A 35 7.61 11.96 29.24
C SER A 35 8.27 12.73 30.37
N GLU A 36 7.59 13.78 30.84
CA GLU A 36 8.08 14.66 31.91
C GLU A 36 6.93 14.98 32.88
N TYR A 37 7.23 15.11 34.19
CA TYR A 37 6.22 15.33 35.23
C TYR A 37 6.43 16.65 36.00
N PHE A 38 5.35 17.42 36.13
CA PHE A 38 5.30 18.76 36.71
C PHE A 38 4.43 18.76 37.97
N SER A 39 5.05 18.68 39.14
CA SER A 39 4.34 18.62 40.43
C SER A 39 3.81 19.98 40.89
N ASP A 40 2.56 20.03 41.35
CA ASP A 40 1.94 21.21 41.96
C ASP A 40 2.74 21.73 43.17
N LYS A 41 3.35 20.83 43.95
CA LYS A 41 4.16 21.20 45.10
C LYS A 41 5.42 21.99 44.69
N LYS A 42 6.00 21.65 43.54
CA LYS A 42 7.21 22.31 43.01
C LYS A 42 6.87 23.65 42.36
N TYR A 43 5.75 23.73 41.65
CA TYR A 43 5.35 24.93 40.91
C TYR A 43 4.36 25.83 41.70
N GLY A 44 4.00 25.45 42.92
CA GLY A 44 3.23 26.25 43.87
C GLY A 44 1.71 26.17 43.72
N SER A 45 1.20 25.88 42.53
CA SER A 45 -0.25 25.69 42.31
C SER A 45 -0.55 24.79 41.11
N LYS A 46 -1.80 24.32 41.02
CA LYS A 46 -2.34 23.54 39.89
C LYS A 46 -2.27 24.30 38.55
N ALA A 47 -2.43 25.62 38.58
CA ALA A 47 -2.39 26.46 37.39
C ALA A 47 -0.94 26.69 36.92
N LEU A 48 -0.02 26.90 37.86
CA LEU A 48 1.41 27.11 37.56
C LEU A 48 2.08 25.83 37.08
N SER A 49 1.74 24.66 37.65
CA SER A 49 2.22 23.37 37.15
C SER A 49 1.66 23.04 35.76
N TYR A 50 0.42 23.43 35.47
CA TYR A 50 -0.16 23.32 34.13
C TYR A 50 0.58 24.20 33.12
N GLN A 51 0.84 25.46 33.48
CA GLN A 51 1.55 26.40 32.63
C GLN A 51 2.97 25.91 32.31
N ALA A 52 3.70 25.44 33.32
CA ALA A 52 5.03 24.85 33.12
C ALA A 52 5.01 23.61 32.20
N ALA A 53 4.00 22.73 32.37
CA ALA A 53 3.84 21.57 31.51
C ALA A 53 3.47 21.96 30.06
N ARG A 54 2.69 23.03 29.89
CA ARG A 54 2.33 23.59 28.59
C ARG A 54 3.54 24.23 27.88
N ASP A 55 4.32 25.02 28.58
CA ASP A 55 5.53 25.66 28.03
C ASP A 55 6.55 24.59 27.59
N TYR A 56 6.74 23.55 28.39
CA TYR A 56 7.59 22.42 28.04
C TYR A 56 7.07 21.68 26.79
N ARG A 57 5.76 21.40 26.74
CA ARG A 57 5.13 20.77 25.56
C ARG A 57 5.34 21.62 24.31
N ASP A 58 5.09 22.92 24.38
CA ASP A 58 5.15 23.81 23.21
C ASP A 58 6.60 23.95 22.72
N ALA A 59 7.56 24.02 23.64
CA ALA A 59 8.99 23.98 23.30
C ALA A 59 9.39 22.64 22.66
N PHE A 60 8.96 21.50 23.23
CA PHE A 60 9.24 20.18 22.68
C PHE A 60 8.66 20.00 21.26
N LEU A 61 7.40 20.38 21.06
CA LEU A 61 6.74 20.28 19.76
C LEU A 61 7.40 21.19 18.72
N LYS A 62 7.85 22.39 19.11
CA LYS A 62 8.61 23.30 18.24
C LYS A 62 9.96 22.69 17.83
N SER A 63 10.74 22.19 18.78
CA SER A 63 12.03 21.56 18.47
C SER A 63 11.87 20.30 17.62
N ALA A 64 10.85 19.48 17.87
CA ALA A 64 10.55 18.32 17.05
C ALA A 64 10.08 18.71 15.63
N PHE A 65 9.42 19.85 15.46
CA PHE A 65 9.10 20.41 14.14
C PHE A 65 10.36 20.92 13.41
N ASP A 66 11.20 21.70 14.09
CA ASP A 66 12.43 22.26 13.51
C ASP A 66 13.40 21.16 13.06
N LEU A 67 13.41 20.01 13.74
CA LEU A 67 14.19 18.81 13.37
C LEU A 67 13.54 17.95 12.27
N GLY A 68 12.36 18.34 11.76
CA GLY A 68 11.63 17.58 10.74
C GLY A 68 11.02 16.25 11.22
N ILE A 69 10.96 16.04 12.53
CA ILE A 69 10.47 14.79 13.17
C ILE A 69 8.95 14.82 13.34
N LEU A 70 8.39 16.01 13.59
CA LEU A 70 6.96 16.25 13.70
C LEU A 70 6.49 17.19 12.60
N ASP A 71 5.53 16.76 11.78
CA ASP A 71 4.71 17.68 11.01
C ASP A 71 3.53 18.15 11.91
N PRO A 72 3.41 19.45 12.24
CA PRO A 72 2.32 20.00 13.04
C PRO A 72 0.95 19.77 12.41
N ASN A 73 0.88 19.51 11.10
CA ASN A 73 -0.33 19.07 10.43
C ASN A 73 -0.59 17.56 10.60
N ALA A 74 0.43 16.71 10.70
CA ALA A 74 0.31 15.25 10.84
C ALA A 74 -0.39 14.77 12.11
N THR A 75 -0.57 15.63 13.12
CA THR A 75 -1.19 15.23 14.40
C THR A 75 -2.60 15.77 14.63
N SER A 76 -3.16 16.47 13.65
CA SER A 76 -4.57 16.90 13.66
C SER A 76 -5.32 16.46 12.38
N LEU A 77 -4.61 15.89 11.40
CA LEU A 77 -5.15 15.40 10.13
C LEU A 77 -6.16 14.23 10.24
N ARG A 78 -6.25 13.53 11.39
CA ARG A 78 -7.19 12.40 11.57
C ARG A 78 -8.63 12.78 11.94
N HIS A 79 -8.88 14.00 12.45
CA HIS A 79 -10.18 14.36 13.03
C HIS A 79 -11.12 15.14 12.09
N SER A 80 -10.74 15.38 10.84
CA SER A 80 -11.57 16.14 9.89
C SER A 80 -11.99 15.36 8.65
N ILE A 81 -11.45 14.16 8.44
CA ILE A 81 -11.84 13.32 7.30
C ILE A 81 -12.74 12.23 7.89
N PRO A 82 -13.95 12.02 7.35
CA PRO A 82 -14.83 10.94 7.79
C PRO A 82 -14.34 9.55 7.29
N LEU A 83 -13.03 9.30 7.35
CA LEU A 83 -12.36 8.11 6.86
C LEU A 83 -11.26 7.65 7.82
N ILE A 84 -11.29 6.35 8.12
CA ILE A 84 -10.14 5.64 8.65
C ILE A 84 -9.31 5.14 7.46
N LEU A 85 -8.14 5.74 7.26
CA LEU A 85 -7.20 5.40 6.18
C LEU A 85 -6.10 4.42 6.63
N ALA A 86 -6.00 4.16 7.94
CA ALA A 86 -5.05 3.22 8.50
C ALA A 86 -5.65 1.81 8.57
N LEU A 87 -4.83 0.79 8.28
CA LEU A 87 -5.23 -0.59 8.46
C LEU A 87 -5.26 -0.94 9.95
N SER A 88 -6.39 -1.47 10.42
CA SER A 88 -6.51 -1.98 11.79
C SER A 88 -5.79 -3.32 11.94
N PRO A 89 -5.07 -3.57 13.05
CA PRO A 89 -4.52 -4.89 13.38
C PRO A 89 -5.61 -5.97 13.49
N ARG A 90 -6.85 -5.58 13.81
CA ARG A 90 -8.01 -6.49 13.90
C ARG A 90 -8.71 -6.70 12.55
N ASN A 91 -8.25 -6.06 11.48
CA ASN A 91 -8.84 -6.23 10.16
C ASN A 91 -8.58 -7.64 9.65
N THR A 92 -9.62 -8.30 9.14
CA THR A 92 -9.55 -9.72 8.74
C THR A 92 -9.17 -9.95 7.29
N SER A 93 -9.07 -8.91 6.45
CA SER A 93 -8.88 -9.04 5.00
C SER A 93 -7.57 -8.43 4.47
N GLY A 94 -6.94 -7.54 5.25
CA GLY A 94 -5.85 -6.69 4.77
C GLY A 94 -6.31 -5.46 3.96
N ILE A 95 -7.61 -5.28 3.75
CA ILE A 95 -8.19 -4.17 2.98
C ILE A 95 -8.66 -3.09 3.95
N VAL A 96 -8.15 -1.86 3.78
CA VAL A 96 -8.52 -0.72 4.65
C VAL A 96 -10.01 -0.43 4.53
N GLY A 97 -10.73 -0.57 5.64
CA GLY A 97 -12.17 -0.30 5.73
C GLY A 97 -13.07 -1.44 5.25
N VAL A 98 -12.53 -2.60 4.85
CA VAL A 98 -13.31 -3.79 4.46
C VAL A 98 -12.84 -5.00 5.25
N SER A 99 -13.75 -5.78 5.82
CA SER A 99 -13.40 -6.98 6.59
C SER A 99 -14.40 -8.10 6.34
N ARG A 100 -13.97 -9.33 6.61
CA ARG A 100 -14.82 -10.52 6.68
C ARG A 100 -15.23 -10.76 8.12
N GLU A 101 -16.53 -10.80 8.38
CA GLU A 101 -17.10 -11.00 9.71
C GLU A 101 -17.86 -12.33 9.79
N HIS A 102 -17.74 -12.98 10.96
CA HIS A 102 -18.52 -14.16 11.33
C HIS A 102 -19.49 -13.75 12.43
N ARG A 103 -20.79 -13.94 12.20
CA ARG A 103 -21.83 -13.69 13.20
C ARG A 103 -22.51 -15.00 13.58
N GLU A 104 -22.34 -15.39 14.84
CA GLU A 104 -23.11 -16.48 15.42
C GLU A 104 -24.52 -15.98 15.74
N ARG A 105 -25.54 -16.63 15.18
CA ARG A 105 -26.94 -16.39 15.54
C ARG A 105 -27.43 -17.56 16.38
N LYS A 106 -28.00 -17.26 17.55
CA LYS A 106 -28.58 -18.27 18.47
C LYS A 106 -29.60 -19.21 17.81
N ASP A 107 -30.18 -18.78 16.69
CA ASP A 107 -31.29 -19.43 15.99
C ASP A 107 -30.88 -20.14 14.66
N ARG A 108 -29.58 -20.19 14.33
CA ARG A 108 -29.10 -20.88 13.10
C ARG A 108 -27.99 -21.87 13.41
N ARG A 109 -28.06 -23.04 12.75
CA ARG A 109 -27.04 -24.12 12.84
C ARG A 109 -25.67 -23.72 12.28
N SER A 110 -25.60 -22.71 11.42
CA SER A 110 -24.34 -22.26 10.81
C SER A 110 -24.15 -20.75 10.98
N PRO A 111 -22.92 -20.28 11.23
CA PRO A 111 -22.61 -18.86 11.39
C PRO A 111 -22.89 -18.11 10.08
N GLU A 112 -23.44 -16.91 10.20
CA GLU A 112 -23.65 -16.01 9.07
C GLU A 112 -22.32 -15.30 8.76
N VAL A 113 -21.78 -15.56 7.57
CA VAL A 113 -20.52 -14.97 7.13
C VAL A 113 -20.81 -13.86 6.13
N ASN A 114 -20.28 -12.67 6.42
CA ASN A 114 -20.50 -11.48 5.62
C ASN A 114 -19.17 -10.80 5.28
N TRP A 115 -19.10 -10.22 4.10
CA TRP A 115 -18.19 -9.12 3.84
C TRP A 115 -18.80 -7.83 4.36
N VAL A 116 -18.03 -7.01 5.07
CA VAL A 116 -18.49 -5.74 5.64
C VAL A 116 -17.60 -4.59 5.22
N ALA A 117 -18.22 -3.45 4.95
CA ALA A 117 -17.54 -2.21 4.65
C ALA A 117 -17.89 -1.15 5.71
N ASN A 118 -16.86 -0.54 6.29
CA ASN A 118 -17.00 0.52 7.28
C ASN A 118 -17.19 1.88 6.60
N TYR A 119 -18.10 2.70 7.13
CA TYR A 119 -18.36 4.05 6.66
C TYR A 119 -18.80 4.94 7.83
N GLN A 120 -18.86 6.26 7.61
CA GLN A 120 -19.47 7.20 8.56
C GLN A 120 -20.78 7.72 7.98
N ASP A 121 -21.84 7.76 8.80
CA ASP A 121 -23.10 8.39 8.42
C ASP A 121 -23.01 9.91 8.45
N GLU A 122 -24.09 10.60 8.04
CA GLU A 122 -24.19 12.06 8.00
C GLU A 122 -23.97 12.72 9.37
N THR A 123 -24.13 11.96 10.46
CA THR A 123 -23.90 12.42 11.84
C THR A 123 -22.47 12.18 12.32
N GLY A 124 -21.60 11.63 11.46
CA GLY A 124 -20.22 11.27 11.78
C GLY A 124 -20.09 9.98 12.58
N LYS A 125 -21.17 9.20 12.77
CA LYS A 125 -21.11 7.94 13.50
C LYS A 125 -20.60 6.83 12.60
N ASN A 126 -19.70 6.01 13.14
CA ASN A 126 -19.18 4.83 12.44
C ASN A 126 -20.30 3.78 12.28
N LYS A 127 -20.50 3.34 11.05
CA LYS A 127 -21.47 2.34 10.63
C LYS A 127 -20.81 1.28 9.76
N GLN A 128 -21.50 0.17 9.59
CA GLN A 128 -21.07 -0.95 8.75
C GLN A 128 -22.17 -1.33 7.78
N LYS A 129 -21.80 -1.57 6.52
CA LYS A 129 -22.67 -2.17 5.51
C LYS A 129 -22.24 -3.61 5.29
N SER A 130 -23.16 -4.56 5.47
CA SER A 130 -22.89 -6.01 5.33
C SER A 130 -23.40 -6.57 4.02
N PHE A 131 -22.64 -7.51 3.45
CA PHE A 131 -22.89 -8.21 2.19
C PHE A 131 -22.82 -9.73 2.43
N PRO A 132 -23.95 -10.45 2.40
CA PRO A 132 -24.01 -11.85 2.79
C PRO A 132 -23.45 -12.79 1.74
N ILE A 133 -22.50 -13.62 2.17
CA ILE A 133 -21.79 -14.59 1.31
C ILE A 133 -22.75 -15.71 0.87
N THR A 134 -23.69 -16.09 1.73
CA THR A 134 -24.67 -17.15 1.44
C THR A 134 -25.58 -16.83 0.25
N ARG A 135 -25.81 -15.55 -0.05
CA ARG A 135 -26.66 -15.11 -1.15
C ARG A 135 -25.87 -14.74 -2.40
N LEU A 136 -24.71 -14.13 -2.23
CA LEU A 136 -23.94 -13.53 -3.32
C LEU A 136 -22.81 -14.44 -3.82
N GLY A 137 -22.30 -15.34 -2.98
CA GLY A 137 -21.01 -15.97 -3.18
C GLY A 137 -19.87 -15.10 -2.64
N GLU A 138 -18.73 -15.73 -2.35
CA GLU A 138 -17.60 -15.10 -1.65
C GLU A 138 -16.97 -13.95 -2.47
N LYS A 139 -16.68 -14.18 -3.76
CA LYS A 139 -16.10 -13.18 -4.67
C LYS A 139 -17.03 -11.96 -4.85
N GLU A 140 -18.30 -12.21 -5.14
CA GLU A 140 -19.28 -11.15 -5.41
C GLU A 140 -19.61 -10.34 -4.15
N ALA A 141 -19.70 -10.98 -2.98
CA ALA A 141 -19.89 -10.28 -1.71
C ALA A 141 -18.70 -9.36 -1.41
N LEU A 142 -17.46 -9.83 -1.64
CA LEU A 142 -16.25 -9.01 -1.51
C LEU A 142 -16.28 -7.84 -2.50
N LEU A 143 -16.57 -8.10 -3.78
CA LEU A 143 -16.63 -7.08 -4.82
C LEU A 143 -17.60 -5.95 -4.42
N ARG A 144 -18.81 -6.28 -3.97
CA ARG A 144 -19.78 -5.28 -3.50
C ARG A 144 -19.32 -4.51 -2.26
N ALA A 145 -18.64 -5.17 -1.32
CA ALA A 145 -18.11 -4.50 -0.14
C ALA A 145 -17.01 -3.48 -0.51
N VAL A 146 -16.09 -3.86 -1.40
CA VAL A 146 -15.03 -2.97 -1.89
C VAL A 146 -15.62 -1.84 -2.72
N THR A 147 -16.59 -2.11 -3.61
CA THR A 147 -17.29 -1.08 -4.40
C THR A 147 -17.98 -0.07 -3.50
N PHE A 148 -18.74 -0.54 -2.50
CA PHE A 148 -19.39 0.36 -1.53
C PHE A 148 -18.37 1.24 -0.80
N ARG A 149 -17.23 0.66 -0.40
CA ARG A 149 -16.14 1.40 0.25
C ARG A 149 -15.55 2.45 -0.68
N ARG A 150 -15.27 2.10 -1.94
CA ARG A 150 -14.75 2.99 -2.99
C ARG A 150 -15.70 4.16 -3.21
N ASP A 151 -17.00 3.90 -3.39
CA ASP A 151 -18.01 4.93 -3.63
C ASP A 151 -18.14 5.89 -2.43
N PHE A 152 -18.02 5.36 -1.21
CA PHE A 152 -17.98 6.21 -0.01
C PHE A 152 -16.74 7.10 0.01
N VAL A 153 -15.56 6.54 -0.25
CA VAL A 153 -14.29 7.30 -0.30
C VAL A 153 -14.35 8.38 -1.38
N LEU A 154 -14.94 8.09 -2.55
CA LEU A 154 -15.11 9.06 -3.63
C LEU A 154 -15.96 10.27 -3.20
N ARG A 155 -17.11 10.04 -2.56
CA ARG A 155 -17.95 11.15 -2.03
C ARG A 155 -17.22 11.99 -0.99
N VAL A 156 -16.42 11.35 -0.15
CA VAL A 156 -15.58 12.07 0.83
C VAL A 156 -14.50 12.88 0.11
N ALA A 157 -13.91 12.33 -0.95
CA ALA A 157 -12.94 13.04 -1.76
C ALA A 157 -13.57 14.31 -2.36
N GLU A 158 -14.73 14.19 -3.01
CA GLU A 158 -15.47 15.30 -3.66
C GLU A 158 -15.83 16.43 -2.68
N SER A 159 -16.12 16.10 -1.43
CA SER A 159 -16.41 17.08 -0.37
C SER A 159 -15.16 17.62 0.34
N THR A 160 -13.97 17.08 0.07
CA THR A 160 -12.72 17.50 0.70
C THR A 160 -12.03 18.59 -0.11
N THR A 161 -11.97 19.81 0.43
CA THR A 161 -11.32 20.98 -0.19
C THR A 161 -9.81 21.08 0.09
N SER A 162 -9.31 20.39 1.10
CA SER A 162 -7.90 20.44 1.48
C SER A 162 -7.03 19.58 0.56
N SER A 163 -6.07 20.21 -0.14
CA SER A 163 -5.15 19.55 -1.09
C SER A 163 -4.36 18.39 -0.47
N ILE A 164 -3.80 18.59 0.73
CA ILE A 164 -3.04 17.56 1.45
C ILE A 164 -3.93 16.36 1.78
N LYS A 165 -5.14 16.59 2.31
CA LYS A 165 -6.08 15.49 2.63
C LYS A 165 -6.52 14.77 1.38
N ARG A 166 -6.72 15.51 0.30
CA ARG A 166 -7.10 14.99 -1.01
C ARG A 166 -6.06 14.01 -1.54
N GLU A 167 -4.76 14.30 -1.41
CA GLU A 167 -3.68 13.38 -1.82
C GLU A 167 -3.78 12.00 -1.13
N TYR A 168 -3.97 11.97 0.19
CA TYR A 168 -4.11 10.71 0.92
C TYR A 168 -5.39 9.94 0.55
N ILE A 169 -6.49 10.67 0.36
CA ILE A 169 -7.78 10.09 -0.04
C ILE A 169 -7.68 9.50 -1.45
N ASP A 170 -7.11 10.25 -2.41
CA ASP A 170 -6.94 9.82 -3.79
C ASP A 170 -6.03 8.60 -3.89
N LYS A 171 -4.95 8.55 -3.09
CA LYS A 171 -4.10 7.35 -3.00
C LYS A 171 -4.88 6.12 -2.51
N HIS A 172 -5.73 6.28 -1.50
CA HIS A 172 -6.57 5.19 -1.02
C HIS A 172 -7.63 4.78 -2.06
N LEU A 173 -8.24 5.76 -2.72
CA LEU A 173 -9.23 5.55 -3.78
C LEU A 173 -8.62 4.76 -4.93
N GLN A 174 -7.46 5.17 -5.44
CA GLN A 174 -6.74 4.48 -6.49
C GLN A 174 -6.38 3.03 -6.11
N GLY A 175 -6.03 2.80 -4.83
CA GLY A 175 -5.79 1.46 -4.31
C GLY A 175 -7.05 0.57 -4.33
N LEU A 176 -8.21 1.13 -3.97
CA LEU A 176 -9.49 0.42 -4.05
C LEU A 176 -9.91 0.15 -5.50
N GLU A 177 -9.71 1.10 -6.40
CA GLU A 177 -10.00 0.92 -7.83
C GLU A 177 -9.13 -0.16 -8.46
N SER A 178 -7.82 -0.15 -8.16
CA SER A 178 -6.90 -1.19 -8.63
C SER A 178 -7.28 -2.58 -8.08
N LEU A 179 -7.74 -2.65 -6.83
CA LEU A 179 -8.24 -3.88 -6.23
C LEU A 179 -9.53 -4.35 -6.91
N LEU A 180 -10.47 -3.44 -7.23
CA LEU A 180 -11.69 -3.78 -7.94
C LEU A 180 -11.40 -4.32 -9.34
N GLU A 181 -10.49 -3.68 -10.08
CA GLU A 181 -10.04 -4.16 -11.38
C GLU A 181 -9.42 -5.55 -11.26
N TYR A 182 -8.55 -5.77 -10.27
CA TYR A 182 -7.96 -7.08 -9.99
C TYR A 182 -9.03 -8.15 -9.71
N ILE A 183 -9.96 -7.89 -8.77
CA ILE A 183 -11.01 -8.86 -8.42
C ILE A 183 -11.91 -9.15 -9.63
N ALA A 184 -12.27 -8.12 -10.41
CA ALA A 184 -13.12 -8.29 -11.59
C ALA A 184 -12.46 -9.21 -12.63
N ALA A 185 -11.16 -9.05 -12.86
CA ALA A 185 -10.38 -9.82 -13.84
C ALA A 185 -10.09 -11.28 -13.43
N LEU A 186 -10.37 -11.69 -12.19
CA LEU A 186 -10.19 -13.07 -11.76
C LEU A 186 -11.29 -13.99 -12.32
N GLU A 187 -11.10 -14.57 -13.49
CA GLU A 187 -12.07 -15.48 -14.11
C GLU A 187 -11.87 -16.94 -13.70
N ASP A 188 -10.62 -17.36 -13.52
CA ASP A 188 -10.27 -18.74 -13.18
C ASP A 188 -10.63 -19.09 -11.72
N ALA A 189 -11.23 -20.27 -11.53
CA ALA A 189 -11.69 -20.71 -10.22
C ALA A 189 -10.54 -20.99 -9.23
N ALA A 190 -9.39 -21.46 -9.72
CA ALA A 190 -8.22 -21.68 -8.87
C ALA A 190 -7.59 -20.36 -8.45
N ASP A 191 -7.52 -19.38 -9.34
CA ASP A 191 -7.04 -18.02 -9.01
C ASP A 191 -7.95 -17.34 -7.97
N VAL A 192 -9.27 -17.43 -8.16
CA VAL A 192 -10.25 -16.94 -7.18
C VAL A 192 -10.07 -17.64 -5.84
N PHE A 193 -9.92 -18.96 -5.82
CA PHE A 193 -9.70 -19.74 -4.61
C PHE A 193 -8.41 -19.34 -3.89
N PHE A 194 -7.29 -19.19 -4.61
CA PHE A 194 -6.00 -18.82 -4.03
C PHE A 194 -6.01 -17.39 -3.46
N PHE A 195 -6.62 -16.46 -4.20
CA PHE A 195 -6.77 -15.08 -3.76
C PHE A 195 -7.61 -15.01 -2.47
N LEU A 196 -8.81 -15.61 -2.49
CA LEU A 196 -9.71 -15.63 -1.33
C LEU A 196 -9.07 -16.37 -0.15
N GLY A 197 -8.40 -17.48 -0.40
CA GLY A 197 -7.65 -18.23 0.61
C GLY A 197 -6.56 -17.39 1.26
N THR A 198 -5.86 -16.54 0.50
CA THR A 198 -4.82 -15.63 1.01
C THR A 198 -5.42 -14.59 1.96
N ILE A 199 -6.45 -13.85 1.50
CA ILE A 199 -7.02 -12.75 2.30
C ILE A 199 -7.84 -13.27 3.50
N ASN A 200 -8.40 -14.47 3.40
CA ASN A 200 -9.20 -15.07 4.47
C ASN A 200 -8.37 -15.91 5.45
N ASN A 201 -7.06 -16.10 5.21
CA ASN A 201 -6.21 -16.92 6.08
C ASN A 201 -6.12 -16.31 7.49
N PRO A 202 -6.62 -16.97 8.55
CA PRO A 202 -6.58 -16.43 9.91
C PRO A 202 -5.16 -16.42 10.51
N SER A 203 -4.22 -17.20 9.95
CA SER A 203 -2.82 -17.26 10.41
C SER A 203 -1.97 -16.09 9.89
N LEU A 204 -2.48 -15.31 8.93
CA LEU A 204 -1.79 -14.13 8.42
C LEU A 204 -2.29 -12.86 9.12
N SER A 205 -1.35 -11.99 9.52
CA SER A 205 -1.68 -10.68 10.06
C SER A 205 -2.35 -9.79 9.01
N SER A 206 -3.04 -8.74 9.44
CA SER A 206 -3.67 -7.80 8.52
C SER A 206 -2.65 -7.11 7.61
N THR A 207 -1.47 -6.75 8.13
CA THR A 207 -0.39 -6.12 7.36
C THR A 207 0.20 -7.07 6.32
N THR A 208 0.45 -8.32 6.68
CA THR A 208 0.96 -9.33 5.72
C THR A 208 -0.03 -9.58 4.58
N LYS A 209 -1.33 -9.65 4.89
CA LYS A 209 -2.37 -9.73 3.85
C LYS A 209 -2.36 -8.52 2.92
N GLN A 210 -2.24 -7.32 3.48
CA GLN A 210 -2.16 -6.08 2.71
C GLN A 210 -0.93 -6.07 1.78
N GLU A 211 0.22 -6.51 2.26
CA GLU A 211 1.45 -6.61 1.45
C GLU A 211 1.26 -7.59 0.29
N MET A 212 0.74 -8.79 0.56
CA MET A 212 0.46 -9.79 -0.48
C MET A 212 -0.55 -9.28 -1.53
N LEU A 213 -1.58 -8.55 -1.09
CA LEU A 213 -2.53 -7.87 -1.97
C LEU A 213 -1.84 -6.84 -2.86
N ASN A 214 -1.05 -5.95 -2.26
CA ASN A 214 -0.34 -4.90 -2.98
C ASN A 214 0.62 -5.48 -4.03
N VAL A 215 1.30 -6.60 -3.72
CA VAL A 215 2.16 -7.31 -4.68
C VAL A 215 1.34 -7.83 -5.87
N ARG A 216 0.24 -8.53 -5.63
CA ARG A 216 -0.60 -9.10 -6.70
C ARG A 216 -1.19 -8.03 -7.61
N ILE A 217 -1.78 -6.99 -7.01
CA ILE A 217 -2.37 -5.86 -7.74
C ILE A 217 -1.28 -5.11 -8.52
N GLY A 218 -0.13 -4.86 -7.87
CA GLY A 218 0.98 -4.15 -8.49
C GLY A 218 1.56 -4.90 -9.69
N GLN A 219 1.72 -6.22 -9.59
CA GLN A 219 2.19 -7.05 -10.71
C GLN A 219 1.19 -7.07 -11.88
N GLN A 220 -0.11 -7.18 -11.60
CA GLN A 220 -1.11 -7.16 -12.66
C GLN A 220 -1.14 -5.79 -13.37
N ARG A 221 -1.09 -4.70 -12.60
CA ARG A 221 -1.05 -3.35 -13.16
C ARG A 221 0.21 -3.11 -13.99
N PHE A 222 1.37 -3.50 -13.47
CA PHE A 222 2.63 -3.43 -14.21
C PHE A 222 2.53 -4.21 -15.52
N ARG A 223 2.03 -5.46 -15.47
CA ARG A 223 1.85 -6.30 -16.66
C ARG A 223 0.98 -5.59 -17.70
N LYS A 224 -0.17 -5.06 -17.31
CA LYS A 224 -1.07 -4.33 -18.21
C LYS A 224 -0.37 -3.15 -18.87
N LEU A 225 0.24 -2.27 -18.09
CA LEU A 225 0.91 -1.07 -18.62
C LEU A 225 2.06 -1.39 -19.58
N VAL A 226 2.86 -2.43 -19.27
CA VAL A 226 3.93 -2.88 -20.16
C VAL A 226 3.36 -3.43 -21.46
N LEU A 227 2.35 -4.31 -21.39
CA LEU A 227 1.75 -4.87 -22.59
C LEU A 227 1.09 -3.79 -23.46
N ASP A 228 0.38 -2.84 -22.87
CA ASP A 228 -0.21 -1.70 -23.58
C ASP A 228 0.86 -0.86 -24.28
N MET A 229 1.97 -0.55 -23.58
CA MET A 229 3.10 0.21 -24.12
C MET A 229 3.74 -0.46 -25.35
N TRP A 230 3.82 -1.79 -25.34
CA TRP A 230 4.36 -2.59 -26.45
C TRP A 230 3.29 -3.07 -27.44
N SER A 231 2.10 -2.46 -27.45
CA SER A 231 0.98 -2.79 -28.35
C SER A 231 0.60 -4.28 -28.35
N HIS A 232 0.68 -4.92 -27.17
CA HIS A 232 0.50 -6.35 -26.96
C HIS A 232 1.35 -7.22 -27.89
N LYS A 233 2.59 -6.81 -28.17
CA LYS A 233 3.54 -7.56 -29.00
C LYS A 233 4.87 -7.70 -28.31
N CYS A 234 5.56 -8.80 -28.60
CA CYS A 234 6.94 -8.99 -28.19
C CYS A 234 7.82 -7.87 -28.80
N ALA A 235 8.57 -7.18 -27.95
CA ALA A 235 9.48 -6.09 -28.29
C ALA A 235 10.58 -6.50 -29.28
N ILE A 236 10.82 -7.80 -29.42
CA ILE A 236 11.86 -8.38 -30.27
C ILE A 236 11.27 -9.01 -31.52
N THR A 237 10.34 -9.95 -31.35
CA THR A 237 9.83 -10.77 -32.46
C THR A 237 8.57 -10.19 -33.11
N GLY A 238 7.92 -9.21 -32.47
CA GLY A 238 6.62 -8.68 -32.92
C GLY A 238 5.44 -9.64 -32.73
N ALA A 239 5.66 -10.83 -32.15
CA ALA A 239 4.61 -11.80 -31.91
C ALA A 239 3.60 -11.27 -30.88
N ALA A 240 2.29 -11.39 -31.19
CA ALA A 240 1.23 -10.98 -30.28
C ALA A 240 0.81 -12.09 -29.30
N GLN A 241 1.15 -13.34 -29.61
CA GLN A 241 0.81 -14.49 -28.78
C GLN A 241 1.97 -14.88 -27.87
N PHE A 242 1.63 -15.43 -26.70
CA PHE A 242 2.58 -15.88 -25.68
C PHE A 242 3.55 -14.77 -25.26
N ILE A 243 3.02 -13.65 -24.75
CA ILE A 243 3.81 -12.52 -24.28
C ILE A 243 3.81 -12.42 -22.75
N THR A 244 4.99 -12.16 -22.20
CA THR A 244 5.23 -11.89 -20.77
C THR A 244 5.69 -10.45 -20.61
N ALA A 245 5.17 -9.75 -19.60
CA ALA A 245 5.73 -8.49 -19.15
C ALA A 245 6.89 -8.78 -18.19
N SER A 246 8.11 -8.65 -18.68
CA SER A 246 9.34 -8.94 -17.96
C SER A 246 9.93 -7.68 -17.35
N HIS A 247 10.33 -7.72 -16.08
CA HIS A 247 11.04 -6.59 -15.45
C HIS A 247 12.48 -6.50 -15.95
N ILE A 248 12.94 -5.28 -16.26
CA ILE A 248 14.34 -5.02 -16.63
C ILE A 248 15.23 -5.03 -15.39
N LYS A 249 14.92 -4.18 -14.40
CA LYS A 249 15.48 -4.26 -13.05
C LYS A 249 14.57 -5.18 -12.23
N PRO A 250 15.07 -6.30 -11.68
CA PRO A 250 14.23 -7.30 -11.02
C PRO A 250 13.41 -6.73 -9.85
N TRP A 251 12.16 -7.19 -9.73
CA TRP A 251 11.20 -6.73 -8.70
C TRP A 251 11.77 -6.73 -7.27
N SER A 252 12.56 -7.74 -6.93
CA SER A 252 13.14 -7.94 -5.58
C SER A 252 14.06 -6.81 -5.16
N VAL A 253 14.73 -6.15 -6.11
CA VAL A 253 15.71 -5.07 -5.88
C VAL A 253 15.20 -3.70 -6.34
N SER A 254 13.98 -3.64 -6.88
CA SER A 254 13.30 -2.40 -7.25
C SER A 254 12.58 -1.77 -6.07
N ASP A 255 12.56 -0.43 -6.05
CA ASP A 255 11.70 0.34 -5.14
C ASP A 255 10.23 0.33 -5.60
N ASN A 256 9.33 0.90 -4.80
CA ASN A 256 7.90 0.89 -5.08
C ASN A 256 7.51 1.65 -6.36
N SER A 257 8.26 2.68 -6.74
CA SER A 257 8.05 3.43 -7.99
C SER A 257 8.51 2.62 -9.19
N GLU A 258 9.71 2.01 -9.12
CA GLU A 258 10.29 1.21 -10.18
C GLU A 258 9.51 -0.09 -10.43
N ARG A 259 8.87 -0.67 -9.41
CA ARG A 259 8.02 -1.86 -9.53
C ARG A 259 6.78 -1.64 -10.40
N LEU A 260 6.30 -0.40 -10.46
CA LEU A 260 5.09 -0.01 -11.19
C LEU A 260 5.41 0.82 -12.45
N ASP A 261 6.68 1.15 -12.69
CA ASP A 261 7.13 1.91 -13.85
C ASP A 261 7.09 1.03 -15.11
N PRO A 262 6.25 1.32 -16.12
CA PRO A 262 6.20 0.53 -17.34
C PRO A 262 7.53 0.55 -18.12
N PHE A 263 8.34 1.61 -17.98
CA PHE A 263 9.67 1.67 -18.58
C PHE A 263 10.69 0.78 -17.88
N ASN A 264 10.34 0.17 -16.74
CA ASN A 264 11.08 -0.94 -16.14
C ASN A 264 10.63 -2.30 -16.70
N GLY A 265 9.93 -2.32 -17.84
CA GLY A 265 9.36 -3.53 -18.40
C GLY A 265 9.54 -3.69 -19.91
N LEU A 266 9.73 -4.94 -20.34
CA LEU A 266 9.73 -5.35 -21.74
C LEU A 266 8.64 -6.40 -21.95
N ALA A 267 7.88 -6.29 -23.03
CA ALA A 267 7.03 -7.39 -23.49
C ALA A 267 7.90 -8.38 -24.27
N LEU A 268 8.09 -9.60 -23.75
CA LEU A 268 8.97 -10.60 -24.33
C LEU A 268 8.22 -11.91 -24.56
N SER A 269 8.59 -12.65 -25.62
CA SER A 269 8.14 -14.03 -25.79
C SER A 269 8.89 -14.96 -24.82
N PRO A 270 8.39 -16.17 -24.52
CA PRO A 270 8.81 -16.91 -23.34
C PRO A 270 10.29 -17.30 -23.35
N VAL A 271 10.85 -17.56 -24.53
CA VAL A 271 12.27 -17.87 -24.70
C VAL A 271 13.14 -16.66 -24.36
N TYR A 272 12.78 -15.48 -24.87
CA TYR A 272 13.53 -14.25 -24.63
C TYR A 272 13.36 -13.77 -23.19
N ASP A 273 12.14 -13.84 -22.66
CA ASP A 273 11.85 -13.56 -21.24
C ASP A 273 12.75 -14.40 -20.33
N LYS A 274 12.77 -15.72 -20.55
CA LYS A 274 13.56 -16.61 -19.69
C LYS A 274 15.07 -16.40 -19.85
N ALA A 275 15.55 -16.22 -21.08
CA ALA A 275 16.96 -15.95 -21.33
C ALA A 275 17.40 -14.61 -20.73
N PHE A 276 16.52 -13.60 -20.72
CA PHE A 276 16.78 -12.29 -20.17
C PHE A 276 16.79 -12.33 -18.63
N ASP A 277 15.75 -12.88 -18.00
CA ASP A 277 15.59 -13.01 -16.55
C ASP A 277 16.78 -13.73 -15.88
N VAL A 278 17.30 -14.79 -16.51
CA VAL A 278 18.45 -15.55 -15.98
C VAL A 278 19.81 -14.98 -16.41
N GLY A 279 19.83 -13.84 -17.09
CA GLY A 279 21.04 -13.11 -17.47
C GLY A 279 21.83 -13.72 -18.64
N LEU A 280 21.22 -14.59 -19.44
CA LEU A 280 21.85 -15.19 -20.63
C LEU A 280 21.80 -14.26 -21.86
N ILE A 281 20.86 -13.32 -21.88
CA ILE A 281 20.84 -12.21 -22.84
C ILE A 281 20.66 -10.87 -22.12
N SER A 282 21.05 -9.80 -22.80
CA SER A 282 20.70 -8.42 -22.43
C SER A 282 20.62 -7.56 -23.68
N PHE A 283 20.49 -6.23 -23.53
CA PHE A 283 20.45 -5.29 -24.65
C PHE A 283 21.35 -4.08 -24.36
N ASP A 284 22.05 -3.59 -25.39
CA ASP A 284 22.76 -2.32 -25.31
C ASP A 284 21.79 -1.13 -25.35
N ASP A 285 22.33 0.10 -25.31
CA ASP A 285 21.52 1.32 -25.26
C ASP A 285 20.84 1.65 -26.59
N GLU A 286 21.26 0.98 -27.65
CA GLU A 286 20.69 1.02 -29.00
C GLU A 286 19.63 -0.08 -29.20
N GLY A 287 19.49 -0.98 -28.24
CA GLY A 287 18.54 -2.09 -28.23
C GLY A 287 19.03 -3.36 -28.91
N LYS A 288 20.30 -3.42 -29.33
CA LYS A 288 20.88 -4.62 -29.93
C LYS A 288 21.12 -5.67 -28.86
N ILE A 289 20.83 -6.92 -29.18
CA ILE A 289 21.00 -8.04 -28.27
C ILE A 289 22.48 -8.27 -27.91
N LEU A 290 22.71 -8.57 -26.64
CA LEU A 290 23.97 -9.03 -26.07
C LEU A 290 23.76 -10.47 -25.61
N ILE A 291 24.62 -11.40 -26.05
CA ILE A 291 24.47 -12.83 -25.78
C ILE A 291 25.60 -13.30 -24.87
N SER A 292 25.25 -14.02 -23.81
CA SER A 292 26.20 -14.71 -22.94
C SER A 292 26.90 -15.84 -23.69
N LYS A 293 28.20 -16.05 -23.43
CA LYS A 293 28.95 -17.19 -23.97
C LYS A 293 28.34 -18.55 -23.61
N ARG A 294 27.59 -18.64 -22.51
CA ARG A 294 26.88 -19.88 -22.12
C ARG A 294 25.76 -20.24 -23.07
N LEU A 295 25.07 -19.24 -23.60
CA LEU A 295 23.94 -19.44 -24.49
C LEU A 295 24.40 -19.63 -25.94
N ALA A 296 25.63 -19.22 -26.29
CA ALA A 296 26.10 -19.14 -27.67
C ALA A 296 25.90 -20.43 -28.49
N LYS A 297 26.05 -21.61 -27.88
CA LYS A 297 25.83 -22.91 -28.56
C LYS A 297 24.36 -23.20 -28.85
N ASP A 298 23.48 -22.84 -27.92
CA ASP A 298 22.05 -23.13 -27.98
C ASP A 298 21.22 -21.96 -28.55
N ALA A 299 21.82 -20.77 -28.68
CA ALA A 299 21.14 -19.53 -29.06
C ALA A 299 20.34 -19.70 -30.35
N VAL A 300 20.97 -20.24 -31.41
CA VAL A 300 20.31 -20.46 -32.70
C VAL A 300 19.18 -21.48 -32.60
N LEU A 301 19.37 -22.55 -31.81
CA LEU A 301 18.33 -23.57 -31.57
C LEU A 301 17.11 -22.99 -30.83
N LEU A 302 17.34 -21.95 -30.03
CA LEU A 302 16.31 -21.20 -29.32
C LEU A 302 15.74 -20.03 -30.14
N GLY A 303 16.15 -19.88 -31.40
CA GLY A 303 15.69 -18.81 -32.28
C GLY A 303 16.28 -17.43 -31.93
N ILE A 304 17.46 -17.40 -31.34
CA ILE A 304 18.25 -16.20 -31.01
C ILE A 304 19.47 -16.18 -31.94
N SER A 305 19.41 -15.34 -32.97
CA SER A 305 20.41 -15.23 -34.03
C SER A 305 21.58 -14.29 -33.69
N GLY A 306 21.43 -13.42 -32.69
CA GLY A 306 22.39 -12.35 -32.39
C GLY A 306 22.17 -11.07 -33.21
N GLN A 307 21.18 -11.05 -34.10
CA GLN A 307 20.79 -9.88 -34.88
C GLN A 307 19.56 -9.16 -34.32
N GLU A 308 18.97 -9.70 -33.26
CA GLU A 308 17.77 -9.15 -32.64
C GLU A 308 18.02 -7.74 -32.11
N ARG A 309 16.98 -6.91 -32.26
CA ARG A 309 17.00 -5.54 -31.78
C ARG A 309 15.63 -5.09 -31.34
N ILE A 310 15.57 -4.48 -30.16
CA ILE A 310 14.38 -3.78 -29.69
C ILE A 310 14.35 -2.40 -30.35
N ARG A 311 13.29 -2.12 -31.14
CA ARG A 311 13.21 -0.90 -31.95
C ARG A 311 12.63 0.31 -31.22
N GLU A 312 11.68 0.09 -30.32
CA GLU A 312 10.91 1.15 -29.65
C GLU A 312 11.44 1.45 -28.24
N LEU A 313 12.76 1.39 -28.08
CA LEU A 313 13.42 1.65 -26.80
C LEU A 313 13.37 3.15 -26.44
N ASN A 314 12.51 3.50 -25.49
CA ASN A 314 12.52 4.82 -24.87
C ASN A 314 13.82 5.05 -24.06
N PHE A 315 14.30 6.28 -24.00
CA PHE A 315 15.51 6.66 -23.23
C PHE A 315 15.43 6.30 -21.73
N ILE A 316 14.22 6.26 -21.15
CA ILE A 316 14.01 5.87 -19.75
C ILE A 316 14.40 4.41 -19.50
N HIS A 317 14.18 3.51 -20.46
CA HIS A 317 14.58 2.10 -20.32
C HIS A 317 16.10 1.94 -20.12
N LYS A 318 16.91 2.85 -20.67
CA LYS A 318 18.38 2.77 -20.63
C LYS A 318 18.93 2.70 -19.21
N LYS A 319 18.32 3.42 -18.26
CA LYS A 319 18.73 3.37 -16.84
C LYS A 319 18.55 1.97 -16.25
N TYR A 320 17.46 1.30 -16.60
CA TYR A 320 17.17 -0.05 -16.13
C TYR A 320 18.02 -1.09 -16.87
N LEU A 321 18.20 -0.94 -18.19
CA LEU A 321 19.07 -1.82 -18.97
C LEU A 321 20.52 -1.74 -18.49
N SER A 322 20.99 -0.54 -18.13
CA SER A 322 22.31 -0.37 -17.52
C SER A 322 22.44 -1.17 -16.22
N TYR A 323 21.43 -1.13 -15.34
CA TYR A 323 21.39 -1.98 -14.15
C TYR A 323 21.43 -3.47 -14.53
N HIS A 324 20.59 -3.91 -15.47
CA HIS A 324 20.52 -5.30 -15.89
C HIS A 324 21.88 -5.78 -16.42
N ARG A 325 22.55 -5.01 -17.28
CA ARG A 325 23.88 -5.34 -17.81
C ARG A 325 24.95 -5.47 -16.71
N GLN A 326 24.84 -4.67 -15.65
CA GLN A 326 25.83 -4.66 -14.55
C GLN A 326 25.57 -5.72 -13.47
N ARG A 327 24.30 -6.08 -13.23
CA ARG A 327 23.90 -6.86 -12.04
C ARG A 327 23.22 -8.20 -12.35
N VAL A 328 22.69 -8.38 -13.55
CA VAL A 328 21.92 -9.57 -13.95
C VAL A 328 22.62 -10.33 -15.07
N PHE A 329 23.05 -9.61 -16.12
CA PHE A 329 23.69 -10.21 -17.29
C PHE A 329 25.01 -10.91 -16.94
N ARG A 330 25.19 -12.13 -17.47
CA ARG A 330 26.35 -12.99 -17.22
C ARG A 330 27.11 -13.24 -18.52
N PRO A 331 28.00 -12.33 -18.96
CA PRO A 331 28.64 -12.44 -20.28
C PRO A 331 29.58 -13.65 -20.42
N ASN A 332 30.23 -14.08 -19.34
CA ASN A 332 31.33 -15.06 -19.38
C ASN A 332 31.17 -16.28 -18.45
N GLU A 333 30.16 -16.33 -17.58
CA GLU A 333 30.07 -17.31 -16.47
C GLU A 333 28.75 -18.08 -16.40
#